data_AF-A0A176EVQ9-F1
#
_entry.id   AF-A0A176EVQ9-F1
#
_cell.length_a   1.000
_cell.length_b   1.000
_cell.length_c   1.000
_cell.angle_alpha   90.00
_cell.angle_beta   90.00
_cell.angle_gamma   90.00
#
_symmetry.space_group_name_H-M   'P 1'
#
loop_
_entity.id
_entity.type
_entity.pdbx_description
1 polymer ?
#
loop_
_entity_poly.entity_id
_entity_poly.type
_entity_poly.pdbx_seq_one_letter_code
_entity_poly.pdbx_strand_id
1 'polypeptide(L)'
;MAAKKPRWVVEKEQAKKAATAETVWLFGLHAVRDALQNPAREKLRLVVTKNALDRLGEAVVAEAGIDPEMADPRKFPAPLDPQSVHQGAAMEVKPLDWGSLADRCLGDGERVPRVVMLDRVTDPHNVGAILRSAEVFGACAVVAPRHHSAPETGALAKTASGALERQPYLRVRNLADAITELQGMGYVVLGLDGE
;
A
#
# COMPACT_ATOMS: atom_id res chain seq x y z
N MET A 1 29.27 -31.29 -1.83
CA MET A 1 28.92 -30.33 -2.90
C MET A 1 27.58 -29.71 -2.56
N ALA A 2 27.52 -28.38 -2.35
CA ALA A 2 26.26 -27.72 -2.02
C ALA A 2 25.31 -27.77 -3.23
N ALA A 3 24.11 -28.32 -3.04
CA ALA A 3 23.11 -28.40 -4.10
C ALA A 3 22.75 -26.99 -4.60
N LYS A 4 22.96 -26.73 -5.88
CA LYS A 4 22.68 -25.45 -6.52
C LYS A 4 21.17 -25.23 -6.50
N LYS A 5 20.70 -24.19 -5.81
CA LYS A 5 19.26 -23.86 -5.71
C LYS A 5 18.62 -23.81 -7.12
N PRO A 6 17.39 -24.33 -7.31
CA PRO A 6 16.70 -24.28 -8.59
C PRO A 6 16.52 -22.83 -9.09
N ARG A 7 16.63 -22.60 -10.40
CA ARG A 7 16.58 -21.27 -11.01
C ARG A 7 15.30 -20.50 -10.65
N TRP A 8 14.15 -21.19 -10.59
CA TRP A 8 12.87 -20.60 -10.22
C TRP A 8 12.82 -20.08 -8.78
N VAL A 9 13.57 -20.70 -7.85
CA VAL A 9 13.69 -20.24 -6.46
C VAL A 9 14.53 -18.96 -6.41
N VAL A 10 15.61 -18.91 -7.18
CA VAL A 10 16.50 -17.74 -7.26
C VAL A 10 15.78 -16.56 -7.91
N GLU A 11 15.03 -16.78 -9.00
CA GLU A 11 14.23 -15.74 -9.66
C GLU A 11 13.10 -15.22 -8.73
N LYS A 12 12.46 -16.11 -7.96
CA LYS A 12 11.45 -15.71 -6.96
C LYS A 12 12.06 -14.92 -5.80
N GLU A 13 13.24 -15.31 -5.31
CA GLU A 13 13.99 -14.58 -4.27
C GLU A 13 14.50 -13.22 -4.80
N GLN A 14 14.93 -13.14 -6.06
CA GLN A 14 15.40 -11.90 -6.70
C GLN A 14 14.25 -10.94 -7.01
N ALA A 15 13.12 -11.43 -7.52
CA ALA A 15 11.92 -10.62 -7.72
C ALA A 15 11.35 -10.13 -6.38
N LYS A 16 11.40 -10.97 -5.33
CA LYS A 16 11.07 -10.56 -3.96
C LYS A 16 12.01 -9.44 -3.51
N LYS A 17 13.33 -9.59 -3.67
CA LYS A 17 14.35 -8.58 -3.34
C LYS A 17 14.22 -7.27 -4.11
N ALA A 18 13.94 -7.32 -5.41
CA ALA A 18 13.75 -6.13 -6.25
C ALA A 18 12.49 -5.36 -5.84
N ALA A 19 11.38 -6.07 -5.57
CA ALA A 19 10.18 -5.48 -4.99
C ALA A 19 10.39 -4.95 -3.55
N THR A 20 11.39 -5.46 -2.82
CA THR A 20 11.81 -4.90 -1.51
C THR A 20 12.78 -3.72 -1.64
N ALA A 21 13.35 -3.49 -2.83
CA ALA A 21 14.33 -2.43 -3.09
C ALA A 21 13.69 -1.17 -3.69
N GLU A 22 12.49 -1.27 -4.27
CA GLU A 22 11.71 -0.10 -4.69
C GLU A 22 11.10 0.57 -3.47
N THR A 23 11.59 1.76 -3.14
CA THR A 23 10.99 2.64 -2.14
C THR A 23 9.81 3.41 -2.76
N VAL A 24 8.88 3.84 -1.93
CA VAL A 24 7.74 4.66 -2.34
C VAL A 24 7.77 5.96 -1.55
N TRP A 25 7.51 7.06 -2.23
CA TRP A 25 7.31 8.36 -1.59
C TRP A 25 5.81 8.60 -1.33
N LEU A 26 5.44 8.64 -0.07
CA LEU A 26 4.13 9.08 0.40
C LEU A 26 4.15 10.60 0.63
N PHE A 27 3.03 11.28 0.41
CA PHE A 27 2.95 12.73 0.61
C PHE A 27 1.55 13.20 1.01
N GLY A 28 1.50 14.36 1.67
CA GLY A 28 0.28 14.87 2.28
C GLY A 28 0.14 14.43 3.74
N LEU A 29 -0.55 15.24 4.54
CA LEU A 29 -0.53 15.08 6.00
C LEU A 29 -1.17 13.77 6.49
N HIS A 30 -2.30 13.36 5.91
CA HIS A 30 -2.98 12.11 6.31
C HIS A 30 -2.12 10.90 5.97
N ALA A 31 -1.72 10.75 4.71
CA ALA A 31 -0.91 9.62 4.27
C ALA A 31 0.40 9.49 5.08
N VAL A 32 1.09 10.61 5.34
CA VAL A 32 2.31 10.61 6.16
C VAL A 32 2.01 10.26 7.62
N ARG A 33 0.95 10.83 8.22
CA ARG A 33 0.56 10.53 9.61
C ARG A 33 0.21 9.06 9.79
N ASP A 34 -0.64 8.51 8.92
CA ASP A 34 -1.07 7.12 9.00
C ASP A 34 0.13 6.18 8.87
N ALA A 35 1.06 6.49 7.96
CA ALA A 35 2.26 5.70 7.79
C ALA A 35 3.26 5.84 8.97
N LEU A 36 3.33 7.00 9.63
CA LEU A 36 4.09 7.19 10.88
C LEU A 36 3.54 6.31 12.00
N GLN A 37 2.22 6.21 12.10
CA GLN A 37 1.53 5.43 13.13
C GLN A 37 1.48 3.92 12.83
N ASN A 38 1.79 3.51 11.60
CA ASN A 38 1.79 2.10 11.23
C ASN A 38 3.09 1.40 11.68
N PRO A 39 3.06 0.45 12.63
CA PRO A 39 4.25 -0.24 13.09
C PRO A 39 4.80 -1.23 12.05
N ALA A 40 3.97 -1.72 11.12
CA ALA A 40 4.41 -2.61 10.04
C ALA A 40 5.12 -1.87 8.90
N ARG A 41 5.01 -0.54 8.86
CA ARG A 41 5.62 0.29 7.83
C ARG A 41 7.09 0.55 8.14
N GLU A 42 7.95 0.12 7.23
CA GLU A 42 9.38 0.48 7.26
C GLU A 42 9.55 1.91 6.73
N LYS A 43 9.92 2.81 7.65
CA LYS A 43 10.08 4.25 7.41
C LYS A 43 11.55 4.52 7.15
N LEU A 44 11.86 5.23 6.06
CA LEU A 44 13.24 5.47 5.64
C LEU A 44 13.64 6.92 5.87
N ARG A 45 12.82 7.86 5.38
CA ARG A 45 13.09 9.31 5.50
C ARG A 45 11.80 10.09 5.66
N LEU A 46 11.78 11.05 6.57
CA LEU A 46 10.65 11.96 6.76
C LEU A 46 11.10 13.39 6.40
N VAL A 47 10.48 14.00 5.40
CA VAL A 47 10.76 15.37 4.97
C VAL A 47 9.55 16.23 5.29
N VAL A 48 9.73 17.25 6.13
CA VAL A 48 8.63 18.10 6.62
C VAL A 48 9.03 19.56 6.70
N THR A 49 8.08 20.44 6.38
CA THR A 49 8.17 21.87 6.76
C THR A 49 7.77 22.04 8.22
N LYS A 50 8.16 23.17 8.85
CA LYS A 50 7.78 23.47 10.25
C LYS A 50 6.27 23.37 10.48
N ASN A 51 5.47 24.03 9.65
CA ASN A 51 4.01 23.98 9.74
C ASN A 51 3.44 22.57 9.55
N ALA A 52 4.08 21.74 8.72
CA ALA A 52 3.65 20.35 8.54
C ALA A 52 3.98 19.50 9.77
N LEU A 53 5.16 19.67 10.37
CA LEU A 53 5.55 19.01 11.62
C LEU A 53 4.57 19.35 12.75
N ASP A 54 4.27 20.64 12.93
CA ASP A 54 3.31 21.12 13.94
C ASP A 54 1.94 20.47 13.75
N ARG A 55 1.49 20.32 12.49
CA ARG A 55 0.21 19.69 12.15
C ARG A 55 0.22 18.18 12.26
N LEU A 56 1.34 17.50 11.96
CA LEU A 56 1.47 16.06 12.16
C LEU A 56 1.41 15.72 13.65
N GLY A 57 2.03 16.57 14.48
CA GLY A 57 2.15 16.44 15.91
C GLY A 57 3.51 15.85 16.29
N GLU A 58 4.29 16.57 17.10
CA GLU A 58 5.65 16.15 17.50
C GLU A 58 5.65 14.78 18.19
N ALA A 59 4.64 14.50 19.02
CA ALA A 59 4.50 13.21 19.69
C ALA A 59 4.38 12.04 18.68
N VAL A 60 3.62 12.21 17.60
CA VAL A 60 3.43 11.17 16.57
C VAL A 60 4.76 10.86 15.87
N VAL A 61 5.55 11.90 15.59
CA VAL A 61 6.86 11.74 14.94
C VAL A 61 7.86 11.09 15.90
N ALA A 62 7.87 11.52 17.17
CA ALA A 62 8.73 10.94 18.20
C ALA A 62 8.43 9.46 18.46
N GLU A 63 7.15 9.08 18.55
CA GLU A 63 6.70 7.69 18.70
C GLU A 63 7.08 6.82 17.50
N ALA A 64 7.08 7.40 16.29
CA ALA A 64 7.47 6.70 15.06
C ALA A 64 8.98 6.39 15.00
N GLY A 65 9.79 7.02 15.87
CA GLY A 65 11.24 6.75 15.97
C GLY A 65 12.05 7.20 14.75
N ILE A 66 11.58 8.21 14.03
CA ILE A 66 12.26 8.77 12.85
C ILE A 66 12.51 10.27 13.02
N ASP A 67 13.74 10.70 12.78
CA ASP A 67 14.11 12.11 12.84
C ASP A 67 13.60 12.86 11.59
N PRO A 68 12.87 13.98 11.76
CA PRO A 68 12.37 14.76 10.63
C PRO A 68 13.49 15.58 9.97
N GLU A 69 13.62 15.46 8.65
CA GLU A 69 14.39 16.37 7.80
C GLU A 69 13.58 17.65 7.55
N MET A 70 14.01 18.75 8.17
CA MET A 70 13.35 20.05 8.02
C MET A 70 13.59 20.65 6.63
N ALA A 71 12.52 20.90 5.90
CA ALA A 71 12.54 21.49 4.56
C ALA A 71 12.01 22.94 4.56
N ASP A 72 12.58 23.76 3.66
CA ASP A 72 12.04 25.09 3.34
C ASP A 72 10.78 24.91 2.47
N PRO A 73 9.64 25.56 2.78
CA PRO A 73 8.44 25.52 1.95
C PRO A 73 8.66 25.87 0.47
N ARG A 74 9.67 26.68 0.15
CA ARG A 74 10.03 27.09 -1.21
C ARG A 74 10.95 26.09 -1.92
N LYS A 75 11.61 25.20 -1.17
CA LYS A 75 12.56 24.20 -1.66
C LYS A 75 12.30 22.87 -0.94
N PHE A 76 11.31 22.13 -1.43
CA PHE A 76 10.96 20.83 -0.88
C PHE A 76 11.84 19.74 -1.53
N PRO A 77 12.73 19.07 -0.77
CA PRO A 77 13.78 18.22 -1.34
C PRO A 77 13.31 16.80 -1.71
N ALA A 78 12.09 16.41 -1.33
CA ALA A 78 11.56 15.10 -1.70
C ALA A 78 11.34 15.00 -3.22
N PRO A 79 11.71 13.88 -3.86
CA PRO A 79 11.60 13.67 -5.31
C PRO A 79 10.15 13.39 -5.72
N LEU A 80 9.26 14.37 -5.53
CA LEU A 80 7.85 14.31 -5.88
C LEU A 80 7.60 14.96 -7.23
N ASP A 81 6.52 14.55 -7.90
CA ASP A 81 6.02 15.28 -9.07
C ASP A 81 5.65 16.72 -8.67
N PRO A 82 6.01 17.76 -9.45
CA PRO A 82 5.71 19.16 -9.12
C PRO A 82 4.21 19.47 -8.92
N GLN A 83 3.31 18.68 -9.51
CA GLN A 83 1.85 18.82 -9.36
C GLN A 83 1.33 18.16 -8.08
N SER A 84 2.18 17.42 -7.34
CA SER A 84 1.81 16.75 -6.10
C SER A 84 1.52 17.77 -5.00
N VAL A 85 0.27 17.88 -4.58
CA VAL A 85 -0.07 18.70 -3.40
C VAL A 85 0.33 17.94 -2.12
N HIS A 86 1.60 18.09 -1.71
CA HIS A 86 2.22 17.38 -0.58
C HIS A 86 1.98 18.04 0.80
N GLN A 87 1.43 19.25 0.84
CA GLN A 87 1.09 19.97 2.09
C GLN A 87 2.29 20.14 3.05
N GLY A 88 3.50 20.15 2.51
CA GLY A 88 4.74 20.29 3.27
C GLY A 88 5.17 19.03 4.02
N ALA A 89 4.60 17.85 3.75
CA ALA A 89 5.02 16.57 4.33
C ALA A 89 5.19 15.50 3.26
N ALA A 90 6.29 14.76 3.34
CA ALA A 90 6.54 13.57 2.53
C ALA A 90 7.37 12.56 3.31
N MET A 91 7.19 11.28 3.01
CA MET A 91 7.92 10.20 3.66
C MET A 91 8.31 9.13 2.65
N GLU A 92 9.58 8.77 2.65
CA GLU A 92 10.09 7.62 1.92
C GLU A 92 9.90 6.37 2.77
N VAL A 93 9.30 5.35 2.18
CA VAL A 93 8.98 4.09 2.86
C VAL A 93 9.24 2.89 1.96
N LYS A 94 9.28 1.69 2.55
CA LYS A 94 9.07 0.47 1.76
C LYS A 94 7.57 0.15 1.64
N PRO A 95 7.14 -0.50 0.54
CA PRO A 95 5.80 -1.08 0.40
C PRO A 95 5.45 -2.00 1.58
N LEU A 96 4.18 -2.08 1.97
CA LEU A 96 3.74 -3.03 2.99
C LEU A 96 3.76 -4.45 2.46
N ASP A 97 4.31 -5.37 3.25
CA ASP A 97 4.14 -6.80 3.01
C ASP A 97 2.84 -7.27 3.65
N TRP A 98 1.78 -7.31 2.84
CA TRP A 98 0.45 -7.75 3.26
C TRP A 98 0.31 -9.26 3.42
N GLY A 99 1.33 -10.06 3.07
CA GLY A 99 1.25 -11.52 3.04
C GLY A 99 0.57 -12.08 1.79
N SER A 100 0.18 -13.35 1.85
CA SER A 100 -0.48 -14.03 0.73
C SER A 100 -2.00 -13.80 0.70
N LEU A 101 -2.63 -14.13 -0.43
CA LEU A 101 -4.08 -14.12 -0.58
C LEU A 101 -4.75 -15.02 0.46
N ALA A 102 -4.29 -16.27 0.57
CA ALA A 102 -4.76 -17.20 1.58
C ALA A 102 -4.66 -16.62 3.01
N ASP A 103 -3.52 -16.02 3.38
CA ASP A 103 -3.30 -15.47 4.73
C ASP A 103 -4.23 -14.32 5.09
N ARG A 104 -4.75 -13.59 4.09
CA ARG A 104 -5.67 -12.46 4.31
C ARG A 104 -7.12 -12.88 4.15
N CYS A 105 -7.41 -13.87 3.33
CA CYS A 105 -8.77 -14.27 2.96
C CYS A 105 -9.33 -15.46 3.75
N LEU A 106 -8.61 -16.03 4.72
CA LEU A 106 -9.20 -17.02 5.63
C LEU A 106 -10.30 -16.42 6.53
N GLY A 107 -10.25 -15.10 6.75
CA GLY A 107 -11.11 -14.41 7.71
C GLY A 107 -10.60 -14.51 9.14
N ASP A 108 -11.18 -13.68 10.02
CA ASP A 108 -10.89 -13.66 11.46
C ASP A 108 -11.79 -14.61 12.27
N GLY A 109 -12.76 -15.25 11.61
CA GLY A 109 -13.77 -16.11 12.23
C GLY A 109 -14.92 -15.33 12.89
N GLU A 110 -14.87 -14.00 12.93
CA GLU A 110 -15.91 -13.14 13.49
C GLU A 110 -16.95 -12.76 12.44
N ARG A 111 -16.51 -12.54 11.20
CA ARG A 111 -17.35 -12.11 10.09
C ARG A 111 -17.13 -12.98 8.86
N VAL A 112 -18.18 -13.11 8.05
CA VAL A 112 -18.05 -13.74 6.73
C VAL A 112 -17.04 -12.91 5.91
N PRO A 113 -15.92 -13.49 5.48
CA PRO A 113 -14.84 -12.73 4.91
C PRO A 113 -15.24 -12.26 3.50
N ARG A 114 -14.90 -11.01 3.18
CA ARG A 114 -15.24 -10.36 1.90
C ARG A 114 -13.98 -9.89 1.20
N VAL A 115 -13.91 -10.06 -0.11
CA VAL A 115 -12.77 -9.64 -0.92
C VAL A 115 -13.30 -8.82 -2.08
N VAL A 116 -12.64 -7.69 -2.37
CA VAL A 116 -12.95 -6.87 -3.54
C VAL A 116 -11.86 -7.12 -4.59
N MET A 117 -12.25 -7.56 -5.78
CA MET A 117 -11.32 -7.85 -6.87
C MET A 117 -11.45 -6.79 -7.96
N LEU A 118 -10.35 -6.19 -8.35
CA LEU A 118 -10.28 -5.13 -9.36
C LEU A 118 -9.68 -5.70 -10.64
N ASP A 119 -10.48 -5.72 -11.70
CA ASP A 119 -9.97 -6.04 -13.03
C ASP A 119 -9.63 -4.74 -13.77
N ARG A 120 -8.33 -4.53 -13.96
CA ARG A 120 -7.77 -3.41 -14.73
C ARG A 120 -8.17 -1.99 -14.30
N VAL A 121 -8.40 -1.76 -13.01
CA VAL A 121 -8.63 -0.42 -12.47
C VAL A 121 -7.28 0.31 -12.30
N THR A 122 -6.99 1.23 -13.21
CA THR A 122 -5.67 1.90 -13.29
C THR A 122 -5.61 3.27 -12.61
N ASP A 123 -6.74 3.95 -12.41
CA ASP A 123 -6.77 5.29 -11.82
C ASP A 123 -6.59 5.24 -10.29
N PRO A 124 -5.53 5.86 -9.72
CA PRO A 124 -5.32 5.91 -8.28
C PRO A 124 -6.46 6.56 -7.50
N HIS A 125 -7.25 7.45 -8.10
CA HIS A 125 -8.43 8.03 -7.44
C HIS A 125 -9.50 6.97 -7.21
N ASN A 126 -9.81 6.18 -8.23
CA ASN A 126 -10.80 5.10 -8.13
C ASN A 126 -10.33 4.00 -7.18
N VAL A 127 -9.08 3.55 -7.29
CA VAL A 127 -8.52 2.54 -6.37
C VAL A 127 -8.47 3.07 -4.94
N GLY A 128 -8.09 4.32 -4.73
CA GLY A 128 -8.08 4.95 -3.40
C GLY A 128 -9.47 5.03 -2.77
N ALA A 129 -10.49 5.40 -3.55
CA ALA A 129 -11.87 5.40 -3.09
C ALA A 129 -12.35 3.99 -2.71
N ILE A 130 -12.03 2.99 -3.53
CA ILE A 130 -12.36 1.58 -3.25
C ILE A 130 -11.67 1.10 -1.98
N LEU A 131 -10.38 1.40 -1.78
CA LEU A 131 -9.65 1.02 -0.56
C LEU A 131 -10.32 1.58 0.70
N ARG A 132 -10.75 2.84 0.66
CA ARG A 132 -11.47 3.49 1.77
C ARG A 132 -12.81 2.83 2.04
N SER A 133 -13.58 2.52 1.00
CA SER A 133 -14.84 1.80 1.16
C SER A 133 -14.62 0.39 1.69
N ALA A 134 -13.63 -0.34 1.16
CA ALA A 134 -13.28 -1.69 1.56
C ALA A 134 -12.88 -1.74 3.05
N GLU A 135 -12.08 -0.78 3.52
CA GLU A 135 -11.73 -0.63 4.94
C GLU A 135 -12.98 -0.51 5.82
N VAL A 136 -13.87 0.43 5.49
CA VAL A 136 -15.08 0.72 6.29
C VAL A 136 -16.07 -0.45 6.28
N PHE A 137 -16.23 -1.13 5.14
CA PHE A 137 -17.12 -2.29 5.02
C PHE A 137 -16.49 -3.59 5.55
N GLY A 138 -15.23 -3.54 6.02
CA GLY A 138 -14.51 -4.67 6.59
C GLY A 138 -14.21 -5.76 5.57
N ALA A 139 -13.82 -5.40 4.35
CA ALA A 139 -13.27 -6.35 3.40
C ALA A 139 -11.88 -6.80 3.87
N CYS A 140 -11.60 -8.10 3.77
CA CYS A 140 -10.33 -8.70 4.13
C CYS A 140 -9.18 -8.19 3.26
N ALA A 141 -9.45 -7.98 1.97
CA ALA A 141 -8.46 -7.48 1.02
C ALA A 141 -9.13 -6.81 -0.19
N VAL A 142 -8.40 -5.88 -0.80
CA VAL A 142 -8.60 -5.46 -2.18
C VAL A 142 -7.51 -6.11 -3.02
N VAL A 143 -7.89 -6.82 -4.07
CA VAL A 143 -6.99 -7.61 -4.93
C VAL A 143 -6.99 -7.02 -6.33
N ALA A 144 -5.81 -6.83 -6.92
CA ALA A 144 -5.67 -6.35 -8.30
C ALA A 144 -4.50 -7.06 -9.01
N PRO A 145 -4.50 -7.17 -10.35
CA PRO A 145 -3.34 -7.67 -11.07
C PRO A 145 -2.14 -6.72 -10.92
N ARG A 146 -0.91 -7.27 -10.91
CA ARG A 146 0.33 -6.48 -10.82
C ARG A 146 0.50 -5.51 -11.99
N HIS A 147 0.04 -5.92 -13.16
CA HIS A 147 0.06 -5.13 -14.38
C HIS A 147 -1.33 -4.59 -14.66
N HIS A 148 -1.40 -3.44 -15.33
CA HIS A 148 -2.66 -2.77 -15.69
C HIS A 148 -3.54 -2.45 -14.46
N SER A 149 -2.94 -2.16 -13.31
CA SER A 149 -3.64 -1.64 -12.14
C SER A 149 -2.81 -0.54 -11.48
N ALA A 150 -3.43 0.31 -10.68
CA ALA A 150 -2.73 1.39 -9.99
C ALA A 150 -1.65 0.82 -9.07
N PRO A 151 -0.35 1.14 -9.26
CA PRO A 151 0.68 0.73 -8.32
C PRO A 151 0.59 1.50 -6.99
N GLU A 152 1.21 0.96 -5.94
CA GLU A 152 1.44 1.70 -4.70
C GLU A 152 2.32 2.91 -5.01
N THR A 153 1.73 4.11 -4.88
CA THR A 153 2.36 5.39 -5.19
C THR A 153 1.88 6.43 -4.19
N GLY A 154 2.61 7.55 -4.06
CA GLY A 154 2.14 8.66 -3.22
C GLY A 154 0.78 9.23 -3.65
N ALA A 155 0.47 9.19 -4.95
CA ALA A 155 -0.85 9.56 -5.45
C ALA A 155 -1.95 8.63 -4.90
N LEU A 156 -1.75 7.31 -4.97
CA LEU A 156 -2.68 6.33 -4.40
C LEU A 156 -2.80 6.48 -2.88
N ALA A 157 -1.68 6.67 -2.17
CA ALA A 157 -1.68 6.85 -0.72
C ALA A 157 -2.51 8.07 -0.29
N LYS A 158 -2.38 9.17 -1.06
CA LYS A 158 -3.12 10.40 -0.82
C LYS A 158 -4.61 10.23 -1.08
N THR A 159 -5.01 9.57 -2.16
CA THR A 159 -6.43 9.35 -2.49
C THR A 159 -7.08 8.34 -1.52
N ALA A 160 -6.30 7.37 -1.03
CA ALA A 160 -6.72 6.40 -0.03
C ALA A 160 -6.86 6.98 1.38
N SER A 161 -6.33 8.18 1.67
CA SER A 161 -6.51 8.89 2.95
C SER A 161 -6.26 8.00 4.19
N GLY A 162 -5.17 7.23 4.16
CA GLY A 162 -4.80 6.32 5.24
C GLY A 162 -5.23 4.88 5.08
N ALA A 163 -6.23 4.59 4.24
CA ALA A 163 -6.68 3.23 4.00
C ALA A 163 -5.55 2.34 3.43
N LEU A 164 -4.59 2.91 2.71
CA LEU A 164 -3.43 2.18 2.20
C LEU A 164 -2.52 1.60 3.31
N GLU A 165 -2.61 2.11 4.55
CA GLU A 165 -1.85 1.60 5.69
C GLU A 165 -2.58 0.49 6.47
N ARG A 166 -3.89 0.32 6.25
CA ARG A 166 -4.76 -0.54 7.07
C ARG A 166 -5.55 -1.57 6.27
N GLN A 167 -5.86 -1.28 5.01
CA GLN A 167 -6.58 -2.16 4.10
C GLN A 167 -5.59 -2.92 3.21
N PRO A 168 -5.53 -4.26 3.28
CA PRO A 168 -4.64 -5.03 2.43
C PRO A 168 -4.90 -4.80 0.95
N TYR A 169 -3.88 -4.30 0.24
CA TYR A 169 -3.90 -4.15 -1.22
C TYR A 169 -2.97 -5.17 -1.86
N LEU A 170 -3.54 -6.30 -2.28
CA LEU A 170 -2.79 -7.45 -2.80
C LEU A 170 -2.63 -7.37 -4.32
N ARG A 171 -1.39 -7.27 -4.79
CA ARG A 171 -1.07 -7.27 -6.22
C ARG A 171 -0.66 -8.67 -6.71
N VAL A 172 -1.60 -9.37 -7.34
CA VAL A 172 -1.46 -10.75 -7.83
C VAL A 172 -0.95 -10.81 -9.26
N ARG A 173 -0.31 -11.91 -9.66
CA ARG A 173 0.18 -12.07 -11.05
C ARG A 173 -0.97 -12.20 -12.05
N ASN A 174 -1.99 -12.96 -11.69
CA ASN A 174 -3.13 -13.30 -12.54
C ASN A 174 -4.38 -13.29 -11.66
N LEU A 175 -5.40 -12.55 -12.09
CA LEU A 175 -6.66 -12.45 -11.37
C LEU A 175 -7.46 -13.75 -11.44
N ALA A 176 -7.40 -14.49 -12.56
CA ALA A 176 -8.08 -15.78 -12.72
C ALA A 176 -7.53 -16.83 -11.74
N ASP A 177 -6.20 -16.90 -11.57
CA ASP A 177 -5.56 -17.80 -10.60
C ASP A 177 -6.05 -17.48 -9.17
N ALA A 178 -6.14 -16.19 -8.82
CA ALA A 178 -6.64 -15.73 -7.53
C ALA A 178 -8.13 -16.06 -7.31
N ILE A 179 -8.96 -15.96 -8.35
CA ILE A 179 -10.37 -16.39 -8.31
C ILE A 179 -10.47 -17.88 -8.00
N THR A 180 -9.69 -18.72 -8.70
CA THR A 180 -9.69 -20.17 -8.45
C THR A 180 -9.21 -20.51 -7.04
N GLU A 181 -8.17 -19.82 -6.54
CA GLU A 181 -7.70 -19.98 -5.16
C GLU A 181 -8.80 -19.65 -4.15
N LEU A 182 -9.47 -18.51 -4.30
CA LEU A 182 -10.58 -18.11 -3.43
C LEU A 182 -11.76 -19.09 -3.49
N GLN A 183 -12.13 -19.56 -4.69
CA GLN A 183 -13.18 -20.59 -4.84
C GLN A 183 -12.80 -21.89 -4.12
N GLY A 184 -11.52 -22.29 -4.17
CA GLY A 184 -10.99 -23.43 -3.41
C GLY A 184 -11.07 -23.23 -1.89
N MET A 185 -11.08 -21.98 -1.42
CA MET A 185 -11.31 -21.61 -0.02
C MET A 185 -12.79 -21.51 0.36
N GLY A 186 -13.71 -21.77 -0.58
CA GLY A 186 -15.16 -21.74 -0.37
C GLY A 186 -15.82 -20.39 -0.68
N TYR A 187 -15.11 -19.44 -1.30
CA TYR A 187 -15.72 -18.19 -1.74
C TYR A 187 -16.66 -18.38 -2.92
N VAL A 188 -17.79 -17.68 -2.88
CA VAL A 188 -18.59 -17.42 -4.07
C VAL A 188 -18.08 -16.14 -4.73
N VAL A 189 -17.80 -16.21 -6.03
CA VAL A 189 -17.27 -15.07 -6.80
C VAL A 189 -18.37 -14.53 -7.71
N LEU A 190 -18.61 -13.22 -7.61
CA LEU A 190 -19.61 -12.50 -8.38
C LEU A 190 -18.91 -11.49 -9.28
N GLY A 191 -19.09 -11.60 -10.59
CA GLY A 191 -18.63 -10.62 -11.56
C GLY A 191 -19.68 -9.50 -11.68
N LEU A 192 -19.23 -8.25 -11.60
CA LEU A 192 -20.07 -7.09 -11.88
C LEU A 192 -19.66 -6.58 -13.26
N ASP A 193 -20.64 -6.50 -14.16
CA ASP A 193 -20.47 -5.92 -15.49
C ASP A 193 -21.44 -4.75 -15.64
N GLY A 194 -20.98 -3.70 -16.32
CA GLY A 194 -21.83 -2.55 -16.66
C GLY A 194 -22.41 -2.72 -18.06
N GLU A 195 -23.61 -2.22 -18.29
CA GLU A 195 -24.13 -2.01 -19.65
C GLU A 195 -23.67 -0.66 -20.22
#